data_AF-A0A7X0SQK5-F1
#
_entry.id   AF-A0A7X0SQK5-F1
#
_cell.length_a   1.000
_cell.length_b   1.000
_cell.length_c   1.000
_cell.angle_alpha   90.00
_cell.angle_beta   90.00
_cell.angle_gamma   90.00
#
_symmetry.space_group_name_H-M   'P 1'
#
loop_
_entity.id
_entity.type
_entity.pdbx_description
1 polymer ?
#
loop_
_entity_poly.entity_id
_entity_poly.type
_entity_poly.pdbx_seq_one_letter_code
_entity_poly.pdbx_strand_id
1 'polypeptide(L)'
;MAVSAMDFFYGDVPPADGRGVKMIDEKFNIDYQINFIPQANYDDKLATVLASGKIPDIVSFQGGDLTNRYHKFAKQGAFAALDDYIKDYPTFQRIPASVLDQFRVDGKLYAIPQYYPRFGFTTVVRKDWLDNLGLQPPASYEELKQVALAFTKNDPDRNGKNDTYGMAMGASINPAFAQGPYWDPTAWYHKDDQGRFIPGLISNARKDVIQMYADLFKEGAITRDMATLNWADTNKEFYSGKAGIFIGTPRGMSQAYMEGLLAIDPGAEFVALDMFQAPDGSKGMLAGRGFLGITTISAEAGKDPAKVKRILDMIDYGRQFFPDDQKNDKNPDFDWLNGNVGQGYDMADGRAVLKSTAGTEGLYPQEYFVDSTAWPEKDTDVNYPADYSNPKLSQLTSEIMKNYSAMKYYTSPNNRVVSETELAKGADLTKYLYDEQTKMIAGQRPVSDWDKMVEEWKAMGGEQLIQEINANIRIKDAKEGWSN
;
A
#
# COMPACT_ATOMS: atom_id res chain seq x y z
N MET A 1 -23.33 5.17 26.02
CA MET A 1 -21.97 5.68 26.30
C MET A 1 -21.45 6.33 25.04
N ALA A 2 -20.90 7.54 25.10
CA ALA A 2 -20.36 8.21 23.91
C ALA A 2 -18.95 7.71 23.56
N VAL A 3 -18.71 7.44 22.28
CA VAL A 3 -17.42 7.02 21.71
C VAL A 3 -17.13 7.89 20.50
N SER A 4 -16.07 8.68 20.55
CA SER A 4 -15.62 9.57 19.47
C SER A 4 -14.45 8.95 18.71
N ALA A 5 -14.47 9.04 17.39
CA ALA A 5 -13.41 8.52 16.53
C ALA A 5 -12.99 9.51 15.44
N MET A 6 -11.73 9.42 15.03
CA MET A 6 -11.20 10.16 13.89
C MET A 6 -10.41 9.23 12.99
N ASP A 7 -10.80 9.17 11.71
CA ASP A 7 -10.16 8.32 10.71
C ASP A 7 -10.02 9.04 9.37
N PHE A 8 -9.10 8.57 8.55
CA PHE A 8 -8.94 9.05 7.18
C PHE A 8 -9.84 8.27 6.24
N PHE A 9 -10.19 8.89 5.11
CA PHE A 9 -11.07 8.28 4.13
C PHE A 9 -10.57 8.53 2.71
N TYR A 10 -10.66 7.51 1.87
CA TYR A 10 -10.35 7.60 0.45
C TYR A 10 -11.65 7.83 -0.34
N GLY A 11 -11.73 8.95 -1.05
CA GLY A 11 -12.93 9.30 -1.83
C GLY A 11 -13.99 10.03 -1.01
N ASP A 12 -15.25 9.83 -1.37
CA ASP A 12 -16.40 10.53 -0.79
C ASP A 12 -16.75 9.96 0.58
N VAL A 13 -16.66 10.80 1.61
CA VAL A 13 -16.98 10.42 2.99
C VAL A 13 -18.45 10.05 3.17
N PRO A 14 -18.76 8.97 3.92
CA PRO A 14 -20.14 8.54 4.16
C PRO A 14 -20.89 9.55 5.04
N PRO A 15 -22.23 9.57 5.00
CA PRO A 15 -23.04 10.43 5.85
C PRO A 15 -22.80 10.16 7.35
N ALA A 16 -22.60 11.20 8.15
CA ALA A 16 -22.33 11.04 9.59
C ALA A 16 -23.49 10.38 10.37
N ASP A 17 -24.70 10.36 9.82
CA ASP A 17 -25.91 9.77 10.42
C ASP A 17 -26.50 8.63 9.57
N GLY A 18 -25.66 8.00 8.74
CA GLY A 18 -26.07 6.89 7.87
C GLY A 18 -26.64 5.69 8.63
N ARG A 19 -27.26 4.78 7.88
CA ARG A 19 -27.85 3.56 8.47
C ARG A 19 -26.80 2.69 9.16
N GLY A 20 -25.61 2.58 8.57
CA GLY A 20 -24.51 1.76 9.11
C GLY A 20 -24.08 2.18 10.52
N VAL A 21 -23.90 3.48 10.78
CA VAL A 21 -23.52 3.97 12.12
C VAL A 21 -24.64 3.75 13.15
N LYS A 22 -25.91 3.93 12.75
CA LYS A 22 -27.07 3.64 13.63
C LYS A 22 -27.14 2.16 14.02
N MET A 23 -26.85 1.26 13.08
CA MET A 23 -26.76 -0.17 13.38
C MET A 23 -25.65 -0.46 14.41
N ILE A 24 -24.49 0.20 14.30
CA ILE A 24 -23.40 0.09 15.29
C ILE A 24 -23.87 0.57 16.66
N ASP A 25 -24.51 1.75 16.74
CA ASP A 25 -25.06 2.30 17.99
C ASP A 25 -26.01 1.33 18.68
N GLU A 26 -26.93 0.72 17.92
CA GLU A 26 -27.89 -0.27 18.43
C GLU A 26 -27.19 -1.54 18.92
N LYS A 27 -26.29 -2.13 18.11
CA LYS A 27 -25.61 -3.39 18.45
C LYS A 27 -24.73 -3.24 19.68
N PHE A 28 -23.99 -2.15 19.75
CA PHE A 28 -23.02 -1.92 20.80
C PHE A 28 -23.55 -1.07 21.95
N ASN A 29 -24.80 -0.57 21.89
CA ASN A 29 -25.39 0.32 22.89
C ASN A 29 -24.48 1.52 23.23
N ILE A 30 -24.10 2.26 22.20
CA ILE A 30 -23.24 3.44 22.25
C ILE A 30 -23.86 4.62 21.48
N ASP A 31 -23.22 5.78 21.61
CA ASP A 31 -23.40 6.96 20.76
C ASP A 31 -22.05 7.17 20.06
N TYR A 32 -21.92 6.61 18.85
CA TYR A 32 -20.68 6.55 18.10
C TYR A 32 -20.56 7.72 17.12
N GLN A 33 -19.54 8.54 17.35
CA GLN A 33 -19.30 9.78 16.61
C GLN A 33 -17.97 9.65 15.86
N ILE A 34 -18.03 9.08 14.66
CA ILE A 34 -16.87 9.00 13.77
C ILE A 34 -16.79 10.22 12.85
N ASN A 35 -15.63 10.87 12.85
CA ASN A 35 -15.30 11.96 11.95
C ASN A 35 -14.31 11.47 10.89
N PHE A 36 -14.83 11.19 9.70
CA PHE A 36 -14.00 10.90 8.54
C PHE A 36 -13.44 12.16 7.91
N ILE A 37 -12.15 12.13 7.59
CA ILE A 37 -11.44 13.24 6.97
C ILE A 37 -10.82 12.75 5.66
N PRO A 38 -11.00 13.48 4.54
CA PRO A 38 -10.36 13.13 3.28
C PRO A 38 -8.84 12.97 3.45
N GLN A 39 -8.28 11.90 2.90
CA GLN A 39 -6.87 11.50 3.08
C GLN A 39 -5.90 12.68 2.89
N ALA A 40 -6.10 13.50 1.86
CA ALA A 40 -5.22 14.63 1.52
C ALA A 40 -5.09 15.69 2.63
N ASN A 41 -6.08 15.78 3.53
CA ASN A 41 -6.12 16.76 4.62
C ASN A 41 -5.87 16.12 5.99
N TYR A 42 -5.68 14.80 6.05
CA TYR A 42 -5.68 14.06 7.30
C TYR A 42 -4.51 14.43 8.19
N ASP A 43 -3.31 14.54 7.61
CA ASP A 43 -2.08 14.73 8.36
C ASP A 43 -2.08 16.05 9.12
N ASP A 44 -2.45 17.15 8.47
CA ASP A 44 -2.57 18.46 9.11
C ASP A 44 -3.61 18.46 10.24
N LYS A 45 -4.73 17.76 10.02
CA LYS A 45 -5.80 17.66 11.01
C LYS A 45 -5.35 16.83 12.22
N LEU A 46 -4.71 15.69 11.99
CA LEU A 46 -4.18 14.81 13.02
C LEU A 46 -3.13 15.55 13.88
N ALA A 47 -2.22 16.30 13.25
CA ALA A 47 -1.23 17.10 13.97
C ALA A 47 -1.88 18.14 14.90
N THR A 48 -2.92 18.82 14.40
CA THR A 48 -3.69 19.80 15.18
C THR A 48 -4.41 19.15 16.37
N VAL A 49 -5.06 18.01 16.15
CA VAL A 49 -5.79 17.28 17.21
C VAL A 49 -4.83 16.83 18.32
N LEU A 50 -3.71 16.20 17.95
CA LEU A 50 -2.71 15.73 18.92
C LEU A 50 -2.08 16.89 19.69
N ALA A 51 -1.75 18.00 19.03
CA ALA A 51 -1.18 19.18 19.68
C ALA A 51 -2.16 19.88 20.63
N SER A 52 -3.47 19.80 20.37
CA SER A 52 -4.50 20.39 21.23
C SER A 52 -4.72 19.64 22.54
N GLY A 53 -4.29 18.38 22.63
CA GLY A 53 -4.60 17.46 23.73
C GLY A 53 -6.05 16.97 23.80
N LYS A 54 -6.95 17.49 22.95
CA LYS A 54 -8.35 17.06 22.84
C LYS A 54 -8.46 15.90 21.84
N ILE A 55 -7.81 14.79 22.19
CA ILE A 55 -7.74 13.59 21.35
C ILE A 55 -9.08 12.84 21.45
N PRO A 56 -9.75 12.51 20.33
CA PRO A 56 -10.92 11.62 20.31
C PRO A 56 -10.65 10.29 21.02
N ASP A 57 -11.69 9.55 21.40
CA ASP A 57 -11.51 8.25 22.06
C ASP A 57 -10.69 7.28 21.18
N ILE A 58 -10.90 7.34 19.86
CA ILE A 58 -10.18 6.54 18.86
C ILE A 58 -9.54 7.43 17.81
N VAL A 59 -8.26 7.19 17.48
CA VAL A 59 -7.55 7.88 16.41
C VAL A 59 -6.74 6.90 15.57
N SER A 60 -6.95 6.95 14.25
CA SER A 60 -6.12 6.21 13.29
C SER A 60 -4.86 6.98 12.91
N PHE A 61 -3.82 6.27 12.50
CA PHE A 61 -2.60 6.85 11.95
C PHE A 61 -2.29 6.16 10.62
N GLN A 62 -1.87 6.96 9.64
CA GLN A 62 -1.44 6.46 8.34
C GLN A 62 0.01 5.95 8.40
N GLY A 63 0.38 5.13 7.42
CA GLY A 63 1.67 4.45 7.36
C GLY A 63 2.91 5.33 7.48
N GLY A 64 2.83 6.61 7.07
CA GLY A 64 3.91 7.60 7.20
C GLY A 64 4.08 8.17 8.61
N ASP A 65 3.07 8.08 9.46
CA ASP A 65 3.07 8.67 10.81
C ASP A 65 3.51 7.73 11.92
N LEU A 66 3.61 6.45 11.56
CA LEU A 66 3.85 5.36 12.50
C LEU A 66 5.24 5.45 13.13
N THR A 67 6.23 5.90 12.37
CA THR A 67 7.57 6.13 12.89
C THR A 67 7.65 7.45 13.65
N ASN A 68 6.95 8.49 13.16
CA ASN A 68 7.21 9.87 13.54
C ASN A 68 6.34 10.38 14.70
N ARG A 69 5.04 10.54 14.44
CA ARG A 69 4.11 11.16 15.39
C ARG A 69 3.70 10.17 16.46
N TYR A 70 3.40 8.94 16.08
CA TYR A 70 2.94 7.92 16.99
C TYR A 70 3.89 7.71 18.18
N HIS A 71 5.17 7.39 17.93
CA HIS A 71 6.15 7.13 19.00
C HIS A 71 6.32 8.34 19.93
N LYS A 72 6.36 9.56 19.37
CA LYS A 72 6.46 10.80 20.15
C LYS A 72 5.27 10.96 21.09
N PHE A 73 4.05 10.86 20.59
CA PHE A 73 2.84 11.06 21.40
C PHE A 73 2.57 9.90 22.37
N ALA A 74 2.90 8.67 22.00
CA ALA A 74 2.87 7.52 22.90
C ALA A 74 3.81 7.74 24.10
N LYS A 75 5.05 8.20 23.87
CA LYS A 75 6.01 8.53 24.94
C LYS A 75 5.54 9.68 25.83
N GLN A 76 4.73 10.60 25.29
CA GLN A 76 4.10 11.69 26.04
C GLN A 76 2.83 11.26 26.79
N GLY A 77 2.43 9.98 26.71
CA GLY A 77 1.26 9.45 27.42
C GLY A 77 -0.07 9.82 26.76
N ALA A 78 -0.09 10.06 25.44
CA ALA A 78 -1.32 10.40 24.71
C ALA A 78 -2.30 9.23 24.55
N PHE A 79 -1.84 7.99 24.70
CA PHE A 79 -2.60 6.78 24.39
C PHE A 79 -2.68 5.81 25.58
N ALA A 80 -3.74 5.02 25.61
CA ALA A 80 -3.96 3.97 26.60
C ALA A 80 -3.08 2.73 26.32
N ALA A 81 -2.51 2.13 27.36
CA ALA A 81 -1.81 0.85 27.24
C ALA A 81 -2.79 -0.30 27.04
N LEU A 82 -2.51 -1.19 26.08
CA LEU A 82 -3.47 -2.19 25.60
C LEU A 82 -3.13 -3.63 26.00
N ASP A 83 -1.94 -3.87 26.57
CA ASP A 83 -1.41 -5.22 26.84
C ASP A 83 -2.36 -6.12 27.63
N ASP A 84 -3.10 -5.57 28.58
CA ASP A 84 -4.02 -6.33 29.43
C ASP A 84 -5.40 -6.54 28.81
N TYR A 85 -5.74 -5.78 27.76
CA TYR A 85 -7.03 -5.88 27.11
C TYR A 85 -6.99 -6.83 25.90
N ILE A 86 -5.96 -6.76 25.07
CA ILE A 86 -5.93 -7.47 23.77
C ILE A 86 -5.86 -9.00 23.89
N LYS A 87 -5.53 -9.53 25.07
CA LYS A 87 -5.43 -10.96 25.35
C LYS A 87 -6.78 -11.68 25.25
N ASP A 88 -7.86 -10.96 25.49
CA ASP A 88 -9.22 -11.50 25.54
C ASP A 88 -9.87 -11.65 24.15
N TYR A 89 -9.21 -11.14 23.09
CA TYR A 89 -9.82 -10.98 21.78
C TYR A 89 -9.13 -11.84 20.70
N PRO A 90 -9.84 -12.78 20.06
CA PRO A 90 -9.26 -13.71 19.07
C PRO A 90 -8.61 -13.02 17.86
N THR A 91 -9.17 -11.92 17.35
CA THR A 91 -8.62 -11.26 16.15
C THR A 91 -7.28 -10.58 16.41
N PHE A 92 -6.97 -10.25 17.66
CA PHE A 92 -5.69 -9.66 18.06
C PHE A 92 -4.60 -10.72 18.16
N GLN A 93 -4.96 -11.97 18.50
CA GLN A 93 -4.01 -13.09 18.54
C GLN A 93 -3.47 -13.47 17.16
N ARG A 94 -4.13 -13.02 16.08
CA ARG A 94 -3.68 -13.21 14.70
C ARG A 94 -2.61 -12.22 14.26
N ILE A 95 -2.39 -11.14 15.02
CA ILE A 95 -1.38 -10.14 14.68
C ILE A 95 0.00 -10.72 15.05
N PRO A 96 0.95 -10.81 14.12
CA PRO A 96 2.28 -11.32 14.43
C PRO A 96 2.96 -10.49 15.52
N ALA A 97 3.62 -11.15 16.48
CA ALA A 97 4.34 -10.47 17.56
C ALA A 97 5.34 -9.44 17.01
N SER A 98 6.03 -9.78 15.91
CA SER A 98 6.99 -8.88 15.29
C SER A 98 6.40 -7.62 14.63
N VAL A 99 5.08 -7.61 14.40
CA VAL A 99 4.32 -6.41 14.03
C VAL A 99 3.95 -5.62 15.28
N LEU A 100 3.39 -6.27 16.31
CA LEU A 100 3.03 -5.62 17.57
C LEU A 100 4.22 -4.95 18.26
N ASP A 101 5.39 -5.59 18.22
CA ASP A 101 6.62 -5.08 18.85
C ASP A 101 7.09 -3.73 18.28
N GLN A 102 6.74 -3.41 17.03
CA GLN A 102 7.05 -2.10 16.42
C GLN A 102 6.29 -0.96 17.09
N PHE A 103 5.18 -1.26 17.77
CA PHE A 103 4.31 -0.29 18.44
C PHE A 103 4.43 -0.36 19.96
N ARG A 104 5.55 -0.90 20.46
CA ARG A 104 5.87 -0.82 21.88
C ARG A 104 6.68 0.44 22.17
N VAL A 105 6.23 1.20 23.17
CA VAL A 105 6.95 2.36 23.71
C VAL A 105 7.17 2.11 25.19
N ASP A 106 8.42 2.19 25.65
CA ASP A 106 8.81 1.88 27.03
C ASP A 106 8.25 0.52 27.52
N GLY A 107 8.25 -0.47 26.63
CA GLY A 107 7.80 -1.85 26.90
C GLY A 107 6.29 -2.10 26.80
N LYS A 108 5.45 -1.07 26.64
CA LYS A 108 3.99 -1.21 26.57
C LYS A 108 3.45 -0.98 25.16
N LEU A 109 2.39 -1.70 24.80
CA LEU A 109 1.71 -1.58 23.51
C LEU A 109 0.64 -0.48 23.58
N TYR A 110 0.70 0.48 22.65
CA TYR A 110 -0.25 1.61 22.60
C TYR A 110 -1.05 1.70 21.30
N ALA A 111 -0.94 0.70 20.42
CA ALA A 111 -1.58 0.74 19.12
C ALA A 111 -2.02 -0.64 18.64
N ILE A 112 -3.01 -0.63 17.75
CA ILE A 112 -3.60 -1.79 17.10
C ILE A 112 -3.27 -1.72 15.61
N PRO A 113 -2.39 -2.59 15.10
CA PRO A 113 -2.05 -2.62 13.68
C PRO A 113 -3.23 -3.03 12.79
N GLN A 114 -3.44 -2.26 11.73
CA GLN A 114 -4.42 -2.53 10.69
C GLN A 114 -3.78 -3.40 9.60
N TYR A 115 -4.36 -4.56 9.31
CA TYR A 115 -3.77 -5.53 8.37
C TYR A 115 -3.59 -4.93 6.97
N TYR A 116 -2.45 -5.26 6.36
CA TYR A 116 -2.23 -5.07 4.93
C TYR A 116 -1.40 -6.23 4.40
N PRO A 117 -1.73 -6.80 3.23
CA PRO A 117 -0.96 -7.90 2.66
C PRO A 117 0.51 -7.50 2.49
N ARG A 118 1.43 -8.45 2.71
CA ARG A 118 2.87 -8.21 2.50
C ARG A 118 3.27 -8.25 1.04
N PHE A 119 2.31 -8.46 0.15
CA PHE A 119 2.52 -8.39 -1.28
C PHE A 119 2.73 -6.95 -1.73
N GLY A 120 3.69 -6.74 -2.62
CA GLY A 120 3.92 -5.48 -3.32
C GLY A 120 3.12 -5.40 -4.62
N PHE A 121 3.50 -4.43 -5.45
CA PHE A 121 3.01 -4.31 -6.82
C PHE A 121 3.75 -5.27 -7.75
N THR A 122 3.06 -5.79 -8.75
CA THR A 122 3.68 -6.47 -9.89
C THR A 122 3.54 -5.62 -11.15
N THR A 123 4.50 -5.71 -12.07
CA THR A 123 4.38 -5.06 -13.36
C THR A 123 3.38 -5.82 -14.22
N VAL A 124 2.44 -5.09 -14.83
CA VAL A 124 1.46 -5.63 -15.77
C VAL A 124 1.74 -5.07 -17.15
N VAL A 125 1.68 -5.95 -18.15
CA VAL A 125 1.94 -5.62 -19.56
C VAL A 125 0.71 -5.99 -20.41
N ARG A 126 0.40 -5.16 -21.41
CA ARG A 126 -0.57 -5.46 -22.46
C ARG A 126 -0.12 -6.69 -23.26
N LYS A 127 -0.72 -7.84 -22.97
CA LYS A 127 -0.38 -9.12 -23.59
C LYS A 127 -0.76 -9.12 -25.08
N ASP A 128 -1.90 -8.54 -25.41
CA ASP A 128 -2.37 -8.45 -26.80
C ASP A 128 -1.42 -7.58 -27.65
N TRP A 129 -0.80 -6.55 -27.07
CA TRP A 129 0.26 -5.77 -27.72
C TRP A 129 1.53 -6.58 -27.95
N LEU A 130 1.93 -7.41 -26.97
CA LEU A 130 3.05 -8.36 -27.16
C LEU A 130 2.75 -9.32 -28.32
N ASP A 131 1.56 -9.91 -28.32
CA ASP A 131 1.12 -10.84 -29.36
C ASP A 131 1.08 -10.17 -30.74
N ASN A 132 0.60 -8.92 -30.83
CA ASN A 132 0.53 -8.16 -32.07
C ASN A 132 1.91 -7.89 -32.70
N LEU A 133 2.94 -7.72 -31.85
CA LEU A 133 4.32 -7.47 -32.25
C LEU A 133 5.18 -8.74 -32.29
N GLY A 134 4.63 -9.91 -31.92
CA GLY A 134 5.39 -11.16 -31.83
C GLY A 134 6.44 -11.17 -30.73
N LEU A 135 6.23 -10.40 -29.66
CA LEU A 135 7.14 -10.28 -28.52
C LEU A 135 6.75 -11.27 -27.41
N GLN A 136 7.74 -11.64 -26.59
CA GLN A 136 7.50 -12.41 -25.36
C GLN A 136 7.37 -11.47 -24.15
N PRO A 137 6.70 -11.90 -23.06
CA PRO A 137 6.73 -11.16 -21.80
C PRO A 137 8.19 -10.98 -21.32
N PRO A 138 8.61 -9.76 -20.94
CA PRO A 138 10.00 -9.49 -20.57
C PRO A 138 10.36 -10.13 -19.22
N ALA A 139 11.57 -10.68 -19.13
CA ALA A 139 12.14 -11.34 -17.96
C ALA A 139 13.39 -10.62 -17.39
N SER A 140 13.75 -9.46 -17.96
CA SER A 140 14.84 -8.59 -17.50
C SER A 140 14.53 -7.12 -17.78
N TYR A 141 15.26 -6.20 -17.14
CA TYR A 141 15.12 -4.76 -17.42
C TYR A 141 15.52 -4.38 -18.85
N GLU A 142 16.48 -5.08 -19.45
CA GLU A 142 16.84 -4.86 -20.85
C GLU A 142 15.68 -5.23 -21.78
N GLU A 143 15.07 -6.41 -21.58
CA GLU A 143 13.89 -6.81 -22.36
C GLU A 143 12.69 -5.90 -22.09
N LEU A 144 12.49 -5.46 -20.84
CA LEU A 144 11.43 -4.51 -20.48
C LEU A 144 11.61 -3.18 -21.22
N LYS A 145 12.84 -2.67 -21.32
CA LYS A 145 13.18 -1.49 -22.12
C LYS A 145 12.85 -1.70 -23.60
N GLN A 146 13.24 -2.84 -24.17
CA GLN A 146 12.95 -3.15 -25.58
C GLN A 146 11.44 -3.24 -25.86
N VAL A 147 10.68 -3.88 -24.97
CA VAL A 147 9.21 -3.96 -25.05
C VAL A 147 8.60 -2.55 -24.96
N ALA A 148 9.03 -1.72 -24.00
CA ALA A 148 8.53 -0.35 -23.87
C ALA A 148 8.80 0.49 -25.13
N LEU A 149 9.99 0.37 -25.72
CA LEU A 149 10.33 1.05 -26.98
C LEU A 149 9.51 0.52 -28.15
N ALA A 150 9.29 -0.80 -28.25
CA ALA A 150 8.50 -1.41 -29.30
C ALA A 150 7.04 -0.96 -29.23
N PHE A 151 6.44 -0.91 -28.04
CA PHE A 151 5.11 -0.36 -27.81
C PHE A 151 5.00 1.11 -28.20
N THR A 152 6.09 1.86 -28.11
CA THR A 152 6.11 3.28 -28.49
C THR A 152 6.30 3.50 -29.99
N LYS A 153 6.89 2.55 -30.72
CA LYS A 153 7.39 2.80 -32.09
C LYS A 153 6.75 1.94 -33.17
N ASN A 154 6.14 0.83 -32.79
CA ASN A 154 5.77 -0.23 -33.74
C ASN A 154 4.25 -0.47 -33.83
N ASP A 155 3.41 0.51 -33.47
CA ASP A 155 1.95 0.46 -33.62
C ASP A 155 1.34 -0.81 -32.96
N PRO A 156 1.54 -1.01 -31.64
CA PRO A 156 1.14 -2.24 -30.96
C PRO A 156 -0.38 -2.46 -30.94
N ASP A 157 -1.18 -1.40 -31.03
CA ASP A 157 -2.64 -1.43 -31.09
C ASP A 157 -3.18 -1.46 -32.54
N ARG A 158 -2.29 -1.41 -33.54
CA ARG A 158 -2.60 -1.59 -34.98
C ARG A 158 -3.59 -0.56 -35.52
N ASN A 159 -3.55 0.66 -35.01
CA ASN A 159 -4.43 1.74 -35.42
C ASN A 159 -3.81 2.63 -36.53
N GLY A 160 -2.53 2.40 -36.87
CA GLY A 160 -1.78 3.14 -37.88
C GLY A 160 -1.31 4.53 -37.45
N LYS A 161 -1.38 4.85 -36.16
CA LYS A 161 -0.97 6.11 -35.54
C LYS A 161 0.10 5.85 -34.49
N ASN A 162 0.90 6.88 -34.24
CA ASN A 162 1.91 6.86 -33.19
C ASN A 162 1.39 7.59 -31.95
N ASP A 163 0.41 7.00 -31.27
CA ASP A 163 -0.27 7.56 -30.09
C ASP A 163 -0.23 6.67 -28.84
N THR A 164 0.57 5.60 -28.89
CA THR A 164 0.87 4.69 -27.79
C THR A 164 2.28 4.91 -27.24
N TYR A 165 2.51 4.55 -25.98
CA TYR A 165 3.83 4.59 -25.37
C TYR A 165 4.05 3.45 -24.38
N GLY A 166 5.31 3.23 -24.03
CA GLY A 166 5.75 2.08 -23.25
C GLY A 166 5.16 2.02 -21.84
N MET A 167 5.49 2.99 -20.98
CA MET A 167 5.28 2.89 -19.54
C MET A 167 4.52 4.10 -18.96
N ALA A 168 3.47 3.82 -18.19
CA ALA A 168 2.78 4.84 -17.39
C ALA A 168 3.57 5.11 -16.10
N MET A 169 4.05 6.34 -15.93
CA MET A 169 4.84 6.79 -14.78
C MET A 169 4.53 8.24 -14.45
N GLY A 170 4.31 8.52 -13.17
CA GLY A 170 3.98 9.84 -12.65
C GLY A 170 5.01 10.40 -11.68
N ALA A 171 4.56 11.38 -10.88
CA ALA A 171 5.40 12.14 -9.98
C ALA A 171 6.08 11.22 -8.95
N SER A 172 7.29 11.60 -8.53
CA SER A 172 8.15 10.78 -7.65
C SER A 172 8.47 9.38 -8.20
N ILE A 173 8.45 9.20 -9.53
CA ILE A 173 8.78 7.92 -10.19
C ILE A 173 7.82 6.83 -9.70
N ASN A 174 6.52 7.17 -9.65
CA ASN A 174 5.46 6.27 -9.20
C ASN A 174 4.61 5.82 -10.41
N PRO A 175 4.52 4.51 -10.71
CA PRO A 175 5.15 3.39 -10.00
C PRO A 175 6.64 3.24 -10.32
N ALA A 176 7.37 2.62 -9.38
CA ALA A 176 8.82 2.44 -9.47
C ALA A 176 9.25 1.20 -10.28
N PHE A 177 8.31 0.36 -10.71
CA PHE A 177 8.53 -0.88 -11.48
C PHE A 177 9.70 -1.75 -10.96
N ALA A 178 9.81 -1.89 -9.64
CA ALA A 178 10.82 -2.72 -9.01
C ALA A 178 10.51 -4.21 -9.23
N GLN A 179 11.44 -4.94 -9.83
CA GLN A 179 11.29 -6.37 -10.16
C GLN A 179 12.03 -7.28 -9.18
N GLY A 180 12.00 -6.89 -7.90
CA GLY A 180 12.59 -7.63 -6.78
C GLY A 180 13.27 -6.70 -5.78
N PRO A 181 13.67 -7.22 -4.59
CA PRO A 181 14.27 -6.42 -3.51
C PRO A 181 15.60 -5.77 -3.93
N TYR A 182 16.32 -6.36 -4.88
CA TYR A 182 17.55 -5.80 -5.44
C TYR A 182 17.31 -4.45 -6.14
N TRP A 183 16.12 -4.20 -6.69
CA TRP A 183 15.79 -2.96 -7.40
C TRP A 183 14.76 -2.10 -6.67
N ASP A 184 14.27 -2.55 -5.51
CA ASP A 184 13.29 -1.79 -4.74
C ASP A 184 13.94 -0.53 -4.15
N PRO A 185 13.36 0.67 -4.38
CA PRO A 185 13.93 1.92 -3.91
C PRO A 185 14.01 2.01 -2.37
N THR A 186 13.09 1.38 -1.66
CA THR A 186 12.97 1.50 -0.20
C THR A 186 13.70 0.39 0.55
N ALA A 187 14.07 -0.69 -0.12
CA ALA A 187 14.77 -1.81 0.51
C ALA A 187 16.17 -1.40 0.98
N TRP A 188 16.48 -1.66 2.25
CA TRP A 188 17.84 -1.58 2.80
C TRP A 188 18.61 -2.86 2.46
N TYR A 189 18.74 -3.14 1.16
CA TYR A 189 19.25 -4.40 0.63
C TYR A 189 20.75 -4.37 0.32
N HIS A 190 21.19 -3.29 -0.32
CA HIS A 190 22.56 -3.13 -0.79
C HIS A 190 23.50 -2.75 0.34
N LYS A 191 24.80 -2.92 0.12
CA LYS A 191 25.85 -2.47 1.04
C LYS A 191 26.75 -1.44 0.38
N ASP A 192 27.21 -0.47 1.16
CA ASP A 192 28.30 0.41 0.76
C ASP A 192 29.68 -0.28 0.87
N ASP A 193 30.74 0.43 0.50
CA ASP A 193 32.12 -0.06 0.56
C ASP A 193 32.60 -0.40 1.98
N GLN A 194 31.90 0.10 3.01
CA GLN A 194 32.15 -0.20 4.42
C GLN A 194 31.34 -1.42 4.91
N GLY A 195 30.55 -2.05 4.04
CA GLY A 195 29.70 -3.19 4.36
C GLY A 195 28.41 -2.84 5.09
N ARG A 196 28.04 -1.56 5.16
CA ARG A 196 26.82 -1.07 5.82
C ARG A 196 25.65 -1.15 4.86
N PHE A 197 24.49 -1.60 5.33
CA PHE A 197 23.27 -1.55 4.52
C PHE A 197 22.93 -0.11 4.14
N ILE A 198 22.49 0.08 2.90
CA ILE A 198 22.05 1.36 2.34
C ILE A 198 20.68 1.21 1.67
N PRO A 199 19.87 2.29 1.62
CA PRO A 199 18.59 2.23 0.93
C PRO A 199 18.78 2.07 -0.58
N GLY A 200 17.88 1.33 -1.23
CA GLY A 200 17.90 1.09 -2.67
C GLY A 200 17.92 2.39 -3.49
N LEU A 201 17.31 3.47 -3.00
CA LEU A 201 17.28 4.78 -3.64
C LEU A 201 18.68 5.35 -3.98
N ILE A 202 19.74 4.96 -3.27
CA ILE A 202 21.12 5.41 -3.56
C ILE A 202 22.02 4.30 -4.12
N SER A 203 21.46 3.12 -4.39
CA SER A 203 22.21 1.97 -4.90
C SER A 203 22.61 2.11 -6.37
N ASN A 204 23.65 1.39 -6.78
CA ASN A 204 24.02 1.28 -8.20
C ASN A 204 22.93 0.59 -9.03
N ALA A 205 22.20 -0.37 -8.45
CA ALA A 205 21.05 -1.00 -9.11
C ALA A 205 19.97 0.02 -9.47
N ARG A 206 19.74 1.01 -8.61
CA ARG A 206 18.82 2.11 -8.90
C ARG A 206 19.37 3.04 -9.98
N LYS A 207 20.67 3.36 -9.97
CA LYS A 207 21.33 4.14 -11.04
C LYS A 207 21.06 3.55 -12.43
N ASP A 208 21.20 2.23 -12.57
CA ASP A 208 20.97 1.52 -13.84
C ASP A 208 19.50 1.63 -14.29
N VAL A 209 18.55 1.48 -13.36
CA VAL A 209 17.12 1.65 -13.64
C VAL A 209 16.77 3.10 -14.01
N ILE A 210 17.38 4.09 -13.35
CA ILE A 210 17.21 5.51 -13.69
C ILE A 210 17.79 5.82 -15.08
N GLN A 211 18.92 5.20 -15.46
CA GLN A 211 19.45 5.32 -16.82
C GLN A 211 18.47 4.75 -17.85
N MET A 212 17.87 3.58 -17.58
CA MET A 212 16.84 3.02 -18.44
C MET A 212 15.65 3.98 -18.59
N TYR A 213 15.16 4.58 -17.49
CA TYR A 213 14.07 5.55 -17.56
C TYR A 213 14.44 6.82 -18.31
N ALA A 214 15.66 7.33 -18.16
CA ALA A 214 16.15 8.47 -18.92
C ALA A 214 16.16 8.18 -20.43
N ASP A 215 16.59 6.98 -20.82
CA ASP A 215 16.57 6.54 -22.22
C ASP A 215 15.12 6.43 -22.74
N LEU A 216 14.22 5.82 -21.97
CA LEU A 216 12.81 5.69 -22.35
C LEU A 216 12.11 7.06 -22.46
N PHE A 217 12.35 7.97 -21.53
CA PHE A 217 11.81 9.32 -21.55
C PHE A 217 12.30 10.11 -22.78
N LYS A 218 13.61 10.02 -23.09
CA LYS A 218 14.19 10.63 -24.29
C LYS A 218 13.52 10.11 -25.57
N GLU A 219 13.25 8.82 -25.64
CA GLU A 219 12.61 8.15 -26.78
C GLU A 219 11.07 8.28 -26.80
N GLY A 220 10.46 8.96 -25.82
CA GLY A 220 9.02 9.19 -25.74
C GLY A 220 8.21 8.01 -25.21
N ALA A 221 8.87 6.97 -24.69
CA ALA A 221 8.23 5.79 -24.09
C ALA A 221 7.70 6.04 -22.67
N ILE A 222 8.01 7.20 -22.10
CA ILE A 222 7.42 7.76 -20.88
C ILE A 222 6.93 9.16 -21.22
N THR A 223 5.75 9.53 -20.72
CA THR A 223 5.14 10.83 -20.96
C THR A 223 5.99 12.00 -20.44
N ARG A 224 5.98 13.12 -21.17
CA ARG A 224 6.75 14.33 -20.81
C ARG A 224 6.25 14.99 -19.53
N ASP A 225 4.98 14.78 -19.21
CA ASP A 225 4.32 15.36 -18.05
C ASP A 225 4.51 14.54 -16.76
N MET A 226 5.34 13.48 -16.78
CA MET A 226 5.49 12.53 -15.67
C MET A 226 5.67 13.21 -14.30
N ALA A 227 6.44 14.30 -14.24
CA ALA A 227 6.72 14.99 -12.98
C ALA A 227 5.48 15.68 -12.34
N THR A 228 4.42 15.88 -13.12
CA THR A 228 3.18 16.56 -12.69
C THR A 228 1.98 15.62 -12.54
N LEU A 229 2.08 14.37 -12.99
CA LEU A 229 0.97 13.42 -12.89
C LEU A 229 0.84 12.91 -11.45
N ASN A 230 -0.34 13.11 -10.87
CA ASN A 230 -0.71 12.43 -9.63
C ASN A 230 -1.06 10.96 -9.92
N TRP A 231 -1.41 10.21 -8.87
CA TRP A 231 -1.73 8.78 -8.99
C TRP A 231 -2.94 8.50 -9.91
N ALA A 232 -4.00 9.29 -9.82
CA ALA A 232 -5.20 9.11 -10.64
C ALA A 232 -4.91 9.39 -12.13
N ASP A 233 -4.17 10.45 -12.43
CA ASP A 233 -3.74 10.77 -13.79
C ASP A 233 -2.80 9.69 -14.34
N THR A 234 -1.89 9.17 -13.52
CA THR A 234 -1.00 8.07 -13.91
C THR A 234 -1.76 6.76 -14.19
N ASN A 235 -2.85 6.47 -13.48
CA ASN A 235 -3.71 5.33 -13.81
C ASN A 235 -4.39 5.54 -15.18
N LYS A 236 -4.90 6.76 -15.43
CA LYS A 236 -5.60 7.11 -16.67
C LYS A 236 -4.73 6.91 -17.91
N GLU A 237 -3.43 7.17 -17.80
CA GLU A 237 -2.44 6.89 -18.85
C GLU A 237 -2.52 5.44 -19.38
N PHE A 238 -2.62 4.45 -18.49
CA PHE A 238 -2.81 3.04 -18.89
C PHE A 238 -4.25 2.73 -19.32
N TYR A 239 -5.24 3.10 -18.50
CA TYR A 239 -6.63 2.70 -18.73
C TYR A 239 -7.34 3.45 -19.88
N SER A 240 -6.74 4.51 -20.41
CA SER A 240 -7.20 5.16 -21.65
C SER A 240 -6.70 4.48 -22.93
N GLY A 241 -5.96 3.37 -22.81
CA GLY A 241 -5.44 2.58 -23.93
C GLY A 241 -4.13 3.10 -24.52
N LYS A 242 -3.47 4.07 -23.88
CA LYS A 242 -2.25 4.71 -24.43
C LYS A 242 -0.95 4.08 -23.93
N ALA A 243 -0.88 3.64 -22.68
CA ALA A 243 0.30 3.00 -22.12
C ALA A 243 0.20 1.47 -22.17
N GLY A 244 1.29 0.78 -22.53
CA GLY A 244 1.33 -0.68 -22.59
C GLY A 244 1.80 -1.37 -21.30
N ILE A 245 2.45 -0.65 -20.39
CA ILE A 245 3.05 -1.18 -19.16
C ILE A 245 2.63 -0.33 -17.97
N PHE A 246 2.11 -0.99 -16.93
CA PHE A 246 1.76 -0.37 -15.64
C PHE A 246 1.97 -1.39 -14.51
N ILE A 247 1.21 -1.26 -13.42
CA ILE A 247 1.27 -2.17 -12.28
C ILE A 247 -0.09 -2.79 -11.95
N GLY A 248 -0.05 -3.94 -11.29
CA GLY A 248 -1.19 -4.63 -10.71
C GLY A 248 -0.91 -4.98 -9.26
N THR A 249 -1.99 -5.13 -8.49
CA THR A 249 -2.00 -5.60 -7.10
C THR A 249 -3.28 -6.39 -6.91
N PRO A 250 -3.30 -7.44 -6.08
CA PRO A 250 -4.51 -8.20 -5.88
C PRO A 250 -5.61 -7.35 -5.20
N ARG A 251 -5.22 -6.39 -4.36
CA ARG A 251 -6.14 -5.49 -3.64
C ARG A 251 -6.11 -4.08 -4.23
N GLY A 252 -7.28 -3.49 -4.46
CA GLY A 252 -7.44 -2.06 -4.73
C GLY A 252 -7.32 -1.64 -6.19
N MET A 253 -7.41 -2.56 -7.14
CA MET A 253 -7.54 -2.20 -8.56
C MET A 253 -8.95 -1.65 -8.84
N SER A 254 -9.07 -0.70 -9.75
CA SER A 254 -10.36 -0.06 -10.07
C SER A 254 -11.12 -0.83 -11.15
N GLN A 255 -12.33 -1.30 -10.82
CA GLN A 255 -13.23 -1.92 -11.78
C GLN A 255 -13.65 -0.95 -12.88
N ALA A 256 -14.03 0.28 -12.51
CA ALA A 256 -14.45 1.31 -13.44
C ALA A 256 -13.32 1.68 -14.43
N TYR A 257 -12.06 1.66 -14.00
CA TYR A 257 -10.93 1.88 -14.89
C TYR A 257 -10.75 0.72 -15.87
N MET A 258 -10.84 -0.52 -15.41
CA MET A 258 -10.77 -1.70 -16.30
C MET A 258 -11.94 -1.72 -17.30
N GLU A 259 -13.16 -1.40 -16.86
CA GLU A 259 -14.33 -1.28 -17.73
C GLU A 259 -14.16 -0.15 -18.76
N GLY A 260 -13.62 0.99 -18.35
CA GLY A 260 -13.31 2.10 -19.24
C GLY A 260 -12.32 1.71 -20.34
N LEU A 261 -11.27 0.95 -20.00
CA LEU A 261 -10.33 0.40 -20.97
C LEU A 261 -11.03 -0.58 -21.92
N LEU A 262 -11.78 -1.55 -21.39
CA LEU A 262 -12.46 -2.58 -22.20
C LEU A 262 -13.59 -2.02 -23.08
N ALA A 263 -14.15 -0.86 -22.74
CA ALA A 263 -15.12 -0.17 -23.59
C ALA A 263 -14.46 0.42 -24.85
N ILE A 264 -13.19 0.81 -24.76
CA ILE A 264 -12.39 1.36 -25.88
C ILE A 264 -11.71 0.22 -26.64
N ASP A 265 -11.20 -0.77 -25.91
CA ASP A 265 -10.50 -1.93 -26.45
C ASP A 265 -11.03 -3.24 -25.81
N PRO A 266 -12.11 -3.81 -26.37
CA PRO A 266 -12.71 -5.04 -25.84
C PRO A 266 -11.79 -6.26 -25.91
N GLY A 267 -10.72 -6.21 -26.71
CA GLY A 267 -9.76 -7.29 -26.90
C GLY A 267 -8.53 -7.20 -26.00
N ALA A 268 -8.45 -6.19 -25.13
CA ALA A 268 -7.31 -6.00 -24.24
C ALA A 268 -7.07 -7.23 -23.35
N GLU A 269 -5.83 -7.73 -23.36
CA GLU A 269 -5.38 -8.83 -22.53
C GLU A 269 -4.16 -8.39 -21.71
N PHE A 270 -3.99 -8.99 -20.54
CA PHE A 270 -2.95 -8.59 -19.59
C PHE A 270 -2.10 -9.78 -19.20
N VAL A 271 -0.83 -9.52 -18.91
CA VAL A 271 0.06 -10.47 -18.26
C VAL A 271 0.76 -9.79 -17.09
N ALA A 272 0.68 -10.40 -15.92
CA ALA A 272 1.49 -10.01 -14.77
C ALA A 272 2.87 -10.66 -14.89
N LEU A 273 3.93 -9.85 -14.82
CA LEU A 273 5.30 -10.34 -14.89
C LEU A 273 5.68 -11.08 -13.60
N ASP A 274 6.57 -12.05 -13.74
CA ASP A 274 7.31 -12.63 -12.62
C ASP A 274 8.46 -11.67 -12.23
N MET A 275 8.96 -11.81 -11.00
CA MET A 275 10.12 -11.05 -10.54
C MET A 275 11.35 -11.45 -11.35
N PHE A 276 12.25 -10.50 -11.62
CA PHE A 276 13.44 -10.79 -12.40
C PHE A 276 14.51 -11.48 -11.55
N GLN A 277 15.36 -12.29 -12.20
CA GLN A 277 16.55 -12.80 -11.55
C GLN A 277 17.57 -11.66 -11.40
N ALA A 278 17.91 -11.31 -10.18
CA ALA A 278 18.91 -10.28 -9.89
C ALA A 278 20.34 -10.76 -10.18
N PRO A 279 21.29 -9.84 -10.41
CA PRO A 279 22.71 -10.17 -10.62
C PRO A 279 23.34 -10.99 -9.49
N ASP A 280 22.83 -10.85 -8.26
CA ASP A 280 23.27 -11.60 -7.09
C ASP A 280 22.56 -12.96 -6.92
N GLY A 281 21.81 -13.39 -7.93
CA GLY A 281 21.04 -14.62 -7.96
C GLY A 281 19.72 -14.58 -7.16
N SER A 282 19.41 -13.49 -6.46
CA SER A 282 18.12 -13.37 -5.77
C SER A 282 16.96 -13.28 -6.77
N LYS A 283 15.83 -13.87 -6.40
CA LYS A 283 14.57 -13.78 -7.14
C LYS A 283 13.42 -13.82 -6.14
N GLY A 284 12.45 -12.94 -6.30
CA GLY A 284 11.27 -12.82 -5.43
C GLY A 284 10.98 -11.37 -5.03
N MET A 285 10.08 -11.20 -4.07
CA MET A 285 9.46 -9.91 -3.76
C MET A 285 9.97 -9.31 -2.45
N LEU A 286 10.06 -7.98 -2.34
CA LEU A 286 10.22 -7.35 -1.03
C LEU A 286 8.91 -7.51 -0.23
N ALA A 287 8.98 -8.12 0.94
CA ALA A 287 7.84 -8.24 1.83
C ALA A 287 7.47 -6.86 2.41
N GLY A 288 6.21 -6.48 2.24
CA GLY A 288 5.62 -5.38 2.97
C GLY A 288 5.63 -5.60 4.48
N ARG A 289 5.29 -4.57 5.25
CA ARG A 289 5.33 -4.60 6.72
C ARG A 289 4.24 -5.47 7.36
N GLY A 290 3.21 -5.86 6.60
CA GLY A 290 2.03 -6.58 7.10
C GLY A 290 0.93 -5.65 7.65
N PHE A 291 1.15 -4.34 7.63
CA PHE A 291 0.19 -3.32 8.08
C PHE A 291 0.34 -2.03 7.27
N LEU A 292 -0.75 -1.27 7.15
CA LEU A 292 -0.78 0.04 6.47
C LEU A 292 -0.95 1.22 7.44
N GLY A 293 -1.53 0.97 8.60
CA GLY A 293 -1.84 1.98 9.61
C GLY A 293 -1.98 1.36 10.99
N ILE A 294 -2.32 2.19 11.97
CA ILE A 294 -2.68 1.75 13.31
C ILE A 294 -3.91 2.50 13.82
N THR A 295 -4.64 1.85 14.71
CA THR A 295 -5.66 2.47 15.55
C THR A 295 -5.11 2.65 16.96
N THR A 296 -5.38 3.79 17.58
CA THR A 296 -5.00 4.09 18.97
C THR A 296 -6.24 4.46 19.80
N ILE A 297 -6.18 4.19 21.10
CA ILE A 297 -7.19 4.63 22.07
C ILE A 297 -6.57 5.74 22.92
N SER A 298 -7.24 6.88 23.05
CA SER A 298 -6.69 8.00 23.83
C SER A 298 -6.51 7.66 25.30
N ALA A 299 -5.54 8.30 25.95
CA ALA A 299 -5.32 8.12 27.39
C ALA A 299 -6.53 8.55 28.23
N GLU A 300 -7.34 9.50 27.74
CA GLU A 300 -8.59 9.90 28.41
C GLU A 300 -9.62 8.76 28.39
N ALA A 301 -9.86 8.15 27.23
CA ALA A 301 -10.71 6.97 27.11
C ALA A 301 -10.17 5.80 27.96
N GLY A 302 -8.84 5.67 28.03
CA GLY A 302 -8.12 4.70 28.86
C GLY A 302 -8.40 4.75 30.36
N LYS A 303 -8.97 5.86 30.88
CA LYS A 303 -9.37 5.99 32.29
C LYS A 303 -10.64 5.21 32.62
N ASP A 304 -11.43 4.82 31.61
CA ASP A 304 -12.64 4.03 31.75
C ASP A 304 -12.44 2.64 31.11
N PRO A 305 -12.15 1.59 31.91
CA PRO A 305 -11.98 0.24 31.40
C PRO A 305 -13.20 -0.31 30.64
N ALA A 306 -14.42 0.12 30.98
CA ALA A 306 -15.62 -0.31 30.27
C ALA A 306 -15.71 0.31 28.88
N LYS A 307 -15.28 1.58 28.74
CA LYS A 307 -15.13 2.23 27.44
C LYS A 307 -14.07 1.56 26.58
N VAL A 308 -12.88 1.29 27.14
CA VAL A 308 -11.81 0.59 26.41
C VAL A 308 -12.29 -0.77 25.90
N LYS A 309 -12.93 -1.57 26.76
CA LYS A 309 -13.52 -2.86 26.35
C LYS A 309 -14.53 -2.70 25.23
N ARG A 310 -15.44 -1.73 25.33
CA ARG A 310 -16.43 -1.48 24.27
C ARG A 310 -15.79 -1.12 22.93
N ILE A 311 -14.75 -0.30 22.94
CA ILE A 311 -14.00 0.04 21.73
C ILE A 311 -13.34 -1.20 21.13
N LEU A 312 -12.75 -2.06 21.97
CA LEU A 312 -12.11 -3.28 21.51
C LEU A 312 -13.13 -4.32 21.02
N ASP A 313 -14.31 -4.41 21.62
CA ASP A 313 -15.43 -5.24 21.13
C ASP A 313 -15.85 -4.82 19.72
N MET A 314 -15.90 -3.51 19.46
CA MET A 314 -16.19 -2.97 18.12
C MET A 314 -15.10 -3.36 17.11
N ILE A 315 -13.83 -3.17 17.47
CA ILE A 315 -12.68 -3.48 16.60
C ILE A 315 -12.60 -4.99 16.32
N ASP A 316 -12.74 -5.84 17.34
CA ASP A 316 -12.70 -7.31 17.18
C ASP A 316 -13.85 -7.81 16.30
N TYR A 317 -15.04 -7.24 16.45
CA TYR A 317 -16.19 -7.58 15.62
C TYR A 317 -16.01 -7.11 14.16
N GLY A 318 -15.50 -5.89 13.94
CA GLY A 318 -15.22 -5.37 12.60
C GLY A 318 -14.16 -6.17 11.84
N ARG A 319 -13.23 -6.81 12.55
CA ARG A 319 -12.09 -7.57 12.00
C ARG A 319 -12.33 -9.08 11.87
N GLN A 320 -13.57 -9.54 11.99
CA GLN A 320 -13.88 -10.95 11.81
C GLN A 320 -13.50 -11.40 10.40
N PHE A 321 -12.78 -12.53 10.32
CA PHE A 321 -12.45 -13.15 9.05
C PHE A 321 -13.55 -14.13 8.66
N PHE A 322 -14.17 -13.91 7.50
CA PHE A 322 -15.14 -14.83 6.93
C PHE A 322 -14.51 -15.59 5.76
N PRO A 323 -14.39 -16.92 5.84
CA PRO A 323 -14.10 -17.75 4.68
C PRO A 323 -15.14 -17.54 3.58
N ASP A 324 -14.79 -17.79 2.32
CA ASP A 324 -15.65 -17.45 1.18
C ASP A 324 -17.02 -18.14 1.20
N ASP A 325 -17.09 -19.38 1.69
CA ASP A 325 -18.36 -20.12 1.85
C ASP A 325 -19.26 -19.55 2.95
N GLN A 326 -18.76 -18.59 3.74
CA GLN A 326 -19.48 -17.86 4.77
C GLN A 326 -19.74 -16.39 4.41
N LYS A 327 -19.29 -15.92 3.24
CA LYS A 327 -19.58 -14.56 2.73
C LYS A 327 -20.92 -14.52 2.00
N ASN A 328 -22.01 -14.75 2.73
CA ASN A 328 -23.37 -14.77 2.19
C ASN A 328 -24.42 -14.40 3.24
N ASP A 329 -25.65 -14.25 2.79
CA ASP A 329 -26.85 -13.86 3.56
C ASP A 329 -27.23 -14.83 4.69
N LYS A 330 -26.68 -16.06 4.69
CA LYS A 330 -26.91 -17.03 5.77
C LYS A 330 -25.97 -16.86 6.95
N ASN A 331 -24.89 -16.10 6.79
CA ASN A 331 -24.02 -15.74 7.88
C ASN A 331 -24.48 -14.41 8.48
N PRO A 332 -25.06 -14.39 9.70
CA PRO A 332 -25.67 -13.20 10.27
C PRO A 332 -24.67 -12.07 10.54
N ASP A 333 -23.41 -12.39 10.87
CA ASP A 333 -22.40 -11.37 11.16
C ASP A 333 -21.90 -10.72 9.86
N PHE A 334 -21.66 -11.53 8.82
CA PHE A 334 -21.32 -11.04 7.48
C PHE A 334 -22.45 -10.20 6.89
N ASP A 335 -23.69 -10.71 6.96
CA ASP A 335 -24.87 -10.01 6.46
C ASP A 335 -25.06 -8.67 7.16
N TRP A 336 -24.95 -8.65 8.49
CA TRP A 336 -25.06 -7.41 9.26
C TRP A 336 -23.95 -6.41 8.93
N LEU A 337 -22.69 -6.85 8.84
CA LEU A 337 -21.54 -5.98 8.53
C LEU A 337 -21.69 -5.28 7.17
N ASN A 338 -22.26 -5.98 6.20
CA ASN A 338 -22.51 -5.49 4.84
C ASN A 338 -23.88 -4.80 4.69
N GLY A 339 -24.56 -4.50 5.80
CA GLY A 339 -25.79 -3.71 5.79
C GLY A 339 -27.01 -4.48 5.32
N ASN A 340 -27.02 -5.80 5.48
CA ASN A 340 -28.09 -6.73 5.11
C ASN A 340 -28.36 -6.85 3.60
N VAL A 341 -28.65 -8.07 3.17
CA VAL A 341 -29.03 -8.39 1.79
C VAL A 341 -30.24 -7.57 1.35
N GLY A 342 -30.19 -7.03 0.12
CA GLY A 342 -31.20 -6.15 -0.45
C GLY A 342 -31.09 -4.69 0.01
N GLN A 343 -30.27 -4.37 1.01
CA GLN A 343 -30.04 -3.00 1.49
C GLN A 343 -28.63 -2.53 1.14
N GLY A 344 -27.59 -3.02 1.83
CA GLY A 344 -26.20 -2.64 1.56
C GLY A 344 -25.53 -3.45 0.42
N TYR A 345 -26.00 -4.68 0.18
CA TYR A 345 -25.47 -5.56 -0.85
C TYR A 345 -26.55 -6.47 -1.41
N ASP A 346 -26.29 -7.10 -2.56
CA ASP A 346 -27.14 -8.12 -3.18
C ASP A 346 -26.35 -9.43 -3.39
N MET A 347 -27.06 -10.55 -3.55
CA MET A 347 -26.43 -11.82 -3.96
C MET A 347 -26.50 -11.97 -5.48
N ALA A 348 -25.36 -12.14 -6.14
CA ALA A 348 -25.24 -12.38 -7.58
C ALA A 348 -24.27 -13.52 -7.84
N ASP A 349 -24.67 -14.52 -8.64
CA ASP A 349 -23.86 -15.70 -8.98
C ASP A 349 -23.23 -16.41 -7.76
N GLY A 350 -23.98 -16.47 -6.66
CA GLY A 350 -23.53 -17.08 -5.41
C GLY A 350 -22.53 -16.25 -4.60
N ARG A 351 -22.31 -14.98 -4.98
CA ARG A 351 -21.41 -14.03 -4.29
C ARG A 351 -22.17 -12.82 -3.77
N ALA A 352 -21.71 -12.28 -2.65
CA ALA A 352 -22.15 -10.98 -2.16
C ALA A 352 -21.53 -9.87 -3.02
N VAL A 353 -22.36 -8.94 -3.51
CA VAL A 353 -21.94 -7.78 -4.30
C VAL A 353 -22.47 -6.52 -3.62
N LEU A 354 -21.55 -5.70 -3.08
CA LEU A 354 -21.92 -4.40 -2.50
C LEU A 354 -22.60 -3.53 -3.57
N LYS A 355 -23.66 -2.82 -3.18
CA LYS A 355 -24.25 -1.84 -4.10
C LYS A 355 -23.28 -0.70 -4.32
N SER A 356 -23.22 -0.18 -5.54
CA SER A 356 -22.29 0.89 -5.91
C SER A 356 -22.46 2.17 -5.08
N THR A 357 -23.66 2.45 -4.58
CA THR A 357 -23.95 3.61 -3.73
C THR A 357 -23.90 3.30 -2.24
N ALA A 358 -23.64 2.04 -1.84
CA ALA A 358 -23.79 1.62 -0.45
C ALA A 358 -22.88 2.41 0.50
N GLY A 359 -21.67 2.77 0.05
CA GLY A 359 -20.72 3.57 0.85
C GLY A 359 -21.16 5.03 0.94
N THR A 360 -21.48 5.67 -0.19
CA THR A 360 -21.88 7.08 -0.25
C THR A 360 -23.24 7.35 0.39
N GLU A 361 -24.13 6.36 0.44
CA GLU A 361 -25.40 6.42 1.17
C GLU A 361 -25.27 5.94 2.62
N GLY A 362 -24.11 5.41 3.02
CA GLY A 362 -23.83 4.99 4.38
C GLY A 362 -24.66 3.79 4.84
N LEU A 363 -24.89 2.81 3.97
CA LEU A 363 -25.88 1.74 4.17
C LEU A 363 -25.41 0.59 5.06
N TYR A 364 -24.09 0.42 5.25
CA TYR A 364 -23.52 -0.75 5.92
C TYR A 364 -22.55 -0.39 7.05
N PRO A 365 -22.56 -1.14 8.17
CA PRO A 365 -21.67 -0.93 9.31
C PRO A 365 -20.18 -0.96 9.00
N GLN A 366 -19.74 -1.83 8.08
CA GLN A 366 -18.32 -2.04 7.79
C GLN A 366 -17.59 -0.73 7.42
N GLU A 367 -18.28 0.21 6.79
CA GLU A 367 -17.73 1.52 6.38
C GLU A 367 -17.41 2.44 7.56
N TYR A 368 -18.05 2.23 8.72
CA TYR A 368 -17.94 3.12 9.88
C TYR A 368 -16.96 2.61 10.95
N PHE A 369 -16.46 1.38 10.83
CA PHE A 369 -15.41 0.90 11.73
C PHE A 369 -14.06 1.51 11.33
N VAL A 370 -13.34 2.03 12.31
CA VAL A 370 -11.93 2.48 12.18
C VAL A 370 -10.95 1.37 11.77
N ASP A 371 -11.34 0.12 11.93
CA ASP A 371 -10.64 -1.05 11.40
C ASP A 371 -11.66 -2.16 11.14
N SER A 372 -11.90 -2.43 9.87
CA SER A 372 -12.74 -3.52 9.40
C SER A 372 -11.97 -4.55 8.57
N THR A 373 -10.63 -4.55 8.66
CA THR A 373 -9.81 -5.47 7.87
C THR A 373 -9.31 -6.62 8.74
N ALA A 374 -9.82 -7.81 8.47
CA ALA A 374 -9.41 -9.02 9.15
C ALA A 374 -7.92 -9.36 8.91
N TRP A 375 -7.27 -9.91 9.94
CA TRP A 375 -5.96 -10.55 9.81
C TRP A 375 -6.15 -12.01 9.38
N PRO A 376 -5.74 -12.40 8.16
CA PRO A 376 -5.81 -13.79 7.72
C PRO A 376 -4.68 -14.61 8.37
N GLU A 377 -4.77 -15.94 8.30
CA GLU A 377 -3.67 -16.82 8.73
C GLU A 377 -2.48 -16.71 7.76
N LYS A 378 -2.76 -16.70 6.46
CA LYS A 378 -1.80 -16.37 5.40
C LYS A 378 -2.36 -15.27 4.51
N ASP A 379 -1.50 -14.39 4.03
CA ASP A 379 -1.89 -13.31 3.12
C ASP A 379 -2.61 -13.84 1.86
N THR A 380 -2.29 -15.08 1.45
CA THR A 380 -2.89 -15.78 0.30
C THR A 380 -4.26 -16.40 0.58
N ASP A 381 -4.71 -16.46 1.84
CA ASP A 381 -6.03 -17.01 2.19
C ASP A 381 -7.16 -16.03 1.86
N VAL A 382 -6.83 -14.77 1.59
CA VAL A 382 -7.80 -13.76 1.13
C VAL A 382 -8.05 -13.95 -0.37
N ASN A 383 -9.28 -14.28 -0.73
CA ASN A 383 -9.70 -14.41 -2.12
C ASN A 383 -10.00 -13.05 -2.77
N TYR A 384 -8.94 -12.27 -3.02
CA TYR A 384 -9.07 -10.99 -3.74
C TYR A 384 -9.72 -11.10 -5.14
N PRO A 385 -9.55 -12.18 -5.93
CA PRO A 385 -10.26 -12.31 -7.20
C PRO A 385 -11.78 -12.23 -7.10
N ALA A 386 -12.36 -12.62 -5.95
CA ALA A 386 -13.79 -12.55 -5.72
C ALA A 386 -14.32 -11.12 -5.48
N ASP A 387 -13.44 -10.16 -5.19
CA ASP A 387 -13.81 -8.75 -4.99
C ASP A 387 -14.09 -8.03 -6.32
N TYR A 388 -13.80 -8.67 -7.46
CA TYR A 388 -13.98 -8.10 -8.80
C TYR A 388 -15.06 -8.86 -9.57
N SER A 389 -16.10 -8.15 -10.01
CA SER A 389 -17.14 -8.66 -10.91
C SER A 389 -16.68 -8.67 -12.37
N ASN A 390 -15.73 -7.82 -12.75
CA ASN A 390 -15.15 -7.84 -14.10
C ASN A 390 -14.29 -9.11 -14.30
N PRO A 391 -14.60 -9.98 -15.29
CA PRO A 391 -13.91 -11.27 -15.44
C PRO A 391 -12.44 -11.14 -15.83
N LYS A 392 -12.05 -10.12 -16.61
CA LYS A 392 -10.65 -9.87 -16.97
C LYS A 392 -9.83 -9.42 -15.77
N LEU A 393 -10.40 -8.55 -14.94
CA LEU A 393 -9.76 -8.11 -13.72
C LEU A 393 -9.65 -9.23 -12.68
N SER A 394 -10.70 -10.04 -12.53
CA SER A 394 -10.71 -11.22 -11.66
C SER A 394 -9.68 -12.26 -12.10
N GLN A 395 -9.54 -12.50 -13.41
CA GLN A 395 -8.51 -13.38 -13.97
C GLN A 395 -7.10 -12.84 -13.71
N LEU A 396 -6.82 -11.57 -14.02
CA LEU A 396 -5.53 -10.94 -13.76
C LEU A 396 -5.17 -11.04 -12.27
N THR A 397 -6.12 -10.74 -11.39
CA THR A 397 -5.94 -10.87 -9.94
C THR A 397 -5.62 -12.31 -9.53
N SER A 398 -6.27 -13.29 -10.14
CA SER A 398 -6.02 -14.72 -9.88
C SER A 398 -4.61 -15.13 -10.30
N GLU A 399 -4.13 -14.64 -11.45
CA GLU A 399 -2.76 -14.87 -11.93
C GLU A 399 -1.73 -14.24 -10.97
N ILE A 400 -1.97 -13.00 -10.51
CA ILE A 400 -1.13 -12.33 -9.53
C ILE A 400 -1.06 -13.12 -8.21
N MET A 401 -2.22 -13.53 -7.68
CA MET A 401 -2.28 -14.30 -6.43
C MET A 401 -1.57 -15.64 -6.54
N LYS A 402 -1.72 -16.33 -7.68
CA LYS A 402 -0.98 -17.57 -7.96
C LYS A 402 0.53 -17.33 -7.93
N ASN A 403 1.01 -16.28 -8.60
CA ASN A 403 2.43 -15.92 -8.59
C ASN A 403 2.91 -15.64 -7.17
N TYR A 404 2.15 -14.86 -6.39
CA TYR A 404 2.48 -14.49 -5.02
C TYR A 404 2.58 -15.69 -4.07
N SER A 405 1.73 -16.72 -4.26
CA SER A 405 1.81 -17.96 -3.49
C SER A 405 3.07 -18.80 -3.76
N ALA A 406 3.69 -18.62 -4.93
CA ALA A 406 4.90 -19.34 -5.34
C ALA A 406 6.19 -18.54 -5.14
N MET A 407 6.09 -17.23 -4.86
CA MET A 407 7.24 -16.34 -4.71
C MET A 407 7.92 -16.48 -3.35
N LYS A 408 9.24 -16.36 -3.35
CA LYS A 408 10.01 -16.05 -2.13
C LYS A 408 9.86 -14.57 -1.82
N TYR A 409 9.77 -14.20 -0.55
CA TYR A 409 9.85 -12.80 -0.15
C TYR A 409 11.11 -12.52 0.67
N TYR A 410 11.46 -11.25 0.75
CA TYR A 410 12.66 -10.77 1.42
C TYR A 410 12.23 -9.65 2.37
N THR A 411 12.70 -9.70 3.61
CA THR A 411 12.38 -8.67 4.60
C THR A 411 13.46 -7.61 4.58
N SER A 412 13.07 -6.33 4.52
CA SER A 412 14.05 -5.26 4.60
C SER A 412 14.70 -5.23 6.00
N PRO A 413 16.04 -5.18 6.10
CA PRO A 413 16.75 -5.15 7.38
C PRO A 413 16.32 -4.03 8.34
N ASN A 414 15.88 -2.89 7.80
CA ASN A 414 15.44 -1.73 8.58
C ASN A 414 14.00 -1.83 9.11
N ASN A 415 13.22 -2.86 8.77
CA ASN A 415 11.78 -2.97 9.15
C ASN A 415 11.52 -2.94 10.67
N ARG A 416 12.54 -3.06 11.53
CA ARG A 416 12.43 -3.05 12.99
C ARG A 416 13.33 -2.00 13.66
N VAL A 417 13.80 -1.03 12.89
CA VAL A 417 14.72 -0.01 13.39
C VAL A 417 14.05 1.35 13.37
N VAL A 418 14.06 2.02 14.53
CA VAL A 418 13.68 3.43 14.65
C VAL A 418 14.96 4.27 14.60
N SER A 419 14.98 5.27 13.71
CA SER A 419 16.08 6.23 13.57
C SER A 419 15.55 7.64 13.86
N GLU A 420 16.19 8.37 14.77
CA GLU A 420 15.83 9.75 15.09
C GLU A 420 16.00 10.67 13.87
N THR A 421 17.00 10.38 13.03
CA THR A 421 17.20 11.09 11.77
C THR A 421 16.07 10.82 10.78
N GLU A 422 15.62 9.57 10.65
CA GLU A 422 14.46 9.24 9.80
C GLU A 422 13.21 9.99 10.28
N LEU A 423 13.02 10.07 11.60
CA LEU A 423 11.92 10.83 12.20
C LEU A 423 12.03 12.32 11.84
N ALA A 424 13.20 12.92 12.06
CA ALA A 424 13.37 14.35 11.89
C ALA A 424 13.42 14.81 10.41
N LYS A 425 13.97 13.99 9.51
CA LYS A 425 14.37 14.40 8.16
C LYS A 425 14.02 13.43 7.04
N GLY A 426 13.44 12.26 7.33
CA GLY A 426 13.22 11.19 6.34
C GLY A 426 12.43 11.64 5.11
N ALA A 427 11.39 12.46 5.32
CA ALA A 427 10.58 13.02 4.24
C ALA A 427 11.38 13.93 3.30
N ASP A 428 12.18 14.86 3.83
CA ASP A 428 13.01 15.77 3.05
C ASP A 428 14.13 15.03 2.31
N LEU A 429 14.76 14.05 2.98
CA LEU A 429 15.80 13.19 2.40
C LEU A 429 15.24 12.36 1.22
N THR A 430 14.06 11.78 1.40
CA THR A 430 13.38 10.99 0.37
C THR A 430 12.94 11.86 -0.80
N LYS A 431 12.35 13.03 -0.51
CA LYS A 431 11.92 14.00 -1.52
C LYS A 431 13.09 14.47 -2.37
N TYR A 432 14.23 14.80 -1.75
CA TYR A 432 15.44 15.21 -2.46
C TYR A 432 15.87 14.15 -3.49
N LEU A 433 15.91 12.87 -3.10
CA LEU A 433 16.32 11.79 -4.00
C LEU A 433 15.35 11.61 -5.17
N TYR A 434 14.03 11.66 -4.92
CA TYR A 434 13.05 11.56 -5.99
C TYR A 434 13.13 12.74 -6.96
N ASP A 435 13.25 13.98 -6.44
CA ASP A 435 13.35 15.18 -7.28
C ASP A 435 14.60 15.12 -8.18
N GLU A 436 15.77 14.76 -7.63
CA GLU A 436 17.01 14.66 -8.39
C GLU A 436 17.00 13.51 -9.41
N GLN A 437 16.44 12.36 -9.06
CA GLN A 437 16.27 11.25 -10.00
C GLN A 437 15.28 11.61 -11.13
N THR A 438 14.19 12.32 -10.82
CA THR A 438 13.27 12.84 -11.86
C THR A 438 13.97 13.83 -12.79
N LYS A 439 14.83 14.73 -12.26
CA LYS A 439 15.67 15.61 -13.09
C LYS A 439 16.62 14.81 -13.97
N MET A 440 17.15 13.69 -13.48
CA MET A 440 17.99 12.80 -14.29
C MET A 440 17.23 12.15 -15.45
N ILE A 441 16.02 11.65 -15.18
CA ILE A 441 15.15 11.09 -16.21
C ILE A 441 14.77 12.15 -17.26
N ALA A 442 14.45 13.35 -16.81
CA ALA A 442 14.07 14.47 -17.69
C ALA A 442 15.26 15.11 -18.44
N GLY A 443 16.49 14.65 -18.20
CA GLY A 443 17.71 15.20 -18.82
C GLY A 443 18.15 16.57 -18.29
N GLN A 444 17.61 16.99 -17.13
CA GLN A 444 17.96 18.24 -16.44
C GLN A 444 19.20 18.09 -15.54
N ARG A 445 19.55 16.86 -15.18
CA ARG A 445 20.79 16.47 -14.51
C ARG A 445 21.34 15.23 -15.23
N PRO A 446 22.62 15.12 -15.56
CA PRO A 446 23.11 13.90 -16.20
C PRO A 446 23.15 12.76 -15.17
N VAL A 447 22.84 11.52 -15.60
CA VAL A 447 22.93 10.32 -14.73
C VAL A 447 24.37 10.08 -14.23
N SER A 448 25.37 10.60 -14.95
CA SER A 448 26.77 10.58 -14.49
C SER A 448 26.99 11.33 -13.18
N ASP A 449 26.09 12.24 -12.78
CA ASP A 449 26.14 12.96 -11.50
C ASP A 449 25.54 12.16 -10.33
N TRP A 450 25.29 10.85 -10.51
CA TRP A 450 24.74 9.96 -9.47
C TRP A 450 25.53 10.04 -8.17
N ASP A 451 26.85 9.84 -8.23
CA ASP A 451 27.68 9.76 -7.02
C ASP A 451 27.68 11.11 -6.29
N LYS A 452 27.63 12.22 -7.05
CA LYS A 452 27.47 13.56 -6.49
C LYS A 452 26.12 13.74 -5.80
N MET A 453 25.02 13.22 -6.35
CA MET A 453 23.70 13.25 -5.73
C MET A 453 23.70 12.47 -4.41
N VAL A 454 24.37 11.32 -4.37
CA VAL A 454 24.52 10.51 -3.15
C VAL A 454 25.30 11.27 -2.08
N GLU A 455 26.40 11.94 -2.44
CA GLU A 455 27.18 12.75 -1.48
C GLU A 455 26.40 13.97 -0.97
N GLU A 456 25.63 14.64 -1.83
CA GLU A 456 24.71 15.72 -1.45
C GLU A 456 23.66 15.22 -0.45
N TRP A 457 23.03 14.07 -0.72
CA TRP A 457 22.06 13.44 0.20
C TRP A 457 22.69 13.04 1.54
N LYS A 458 23.89 12.45 1.52
CA LYS A 458 24.63 12.10 2.74
C LYS A 458 24.87 13.33 3.62
N ALA A 459 25.26 14.45 3.01
CA ALA A 459 25.51 15.70 3.71
C ALA A 459 24.25 16.33 4.34
N MET A 460 23.06 16.07 3.79
CA MET A 460 21.78 16.54 4.34
C MET A 460 21.35 15.79 5.62
N GLY A 461 21.94 14.62 5.88
CA GLY A 461 21.62 13.75 7.01
C GLY A 461 21.59 12.26 6.65
N GLY A 462 21.72 11.91 5.37
CA GLY A 462 21.69 10.52 4.94
C GLY A 462 22.80 9.64 5.54
N GLU A 463 23.99 10.21 5.78
CA GLU A 463 25.08 9.47 6.44
C GLU A 463 24.74 9.12 7.90
N GLN A 464 24.15 10.07 8.64
CA GLN A 464 23.69 9.83 10.01
C GLN A 464 22.57 8.78 10.03
N LEU A 465 21.64 8.85 9.08
CA LEU A 465 20.59 7.84 8.91
C LEU A 465 21.18 6.44 8.66
N ILE A 466 22.17 6.30 7.77
CA ILE A 466 22.87 5.02 7.53
C ILE A 466 23.49 4.49 8.82
N GLN A 467 24.17 5.35 9.60
CA GLN A 467 24.79 4.96 10.86
C GLN A 467 23.76 4.47 11.89
N GLU A 468 22.68 5.24 12.11
CA GLU A 468 21.62 4.91 13.06
C GLU A 468 20.90 3.61 12.71
N ILE A 469 20.60 3.40 11.42
CA ILE A 469 19.96 2.18 10.95
C ILE A 469 20.88 0.97 11.18
N ASN A 470 22.14 1.04 10.72
CA ASN A 470 23.07 -0.09 10.83
C ASN A 470 23.47 -0.43 12.27
N ALA A 471 23.47 0.53 13.19
CA ALA A 471 23.72 0.28 14.61
C ALA A 471 22.65 -0.63 15.25
N ASN A 472 21.44 -0.67 14.67
CA ASN A 472 20.27 -1.32 15.25
C ASN A 472 19.70 -2.46 14.38
N ILE A 473 20.25 -2.68 13.17
CA ILE A 473 19.89 -3.83 12.34
C ILE A 473 20.29 -5.13 13.07
N ARG A 474 19.31 -5.99 13.28
CA ARG A 474 19.51 -7.34 13.87
C ARG A 474 19.65 -8.44 12.82
N ILE A 475 19.23 -8.17 11.58
CA ILE A 475 19.24 -9.12 10.46
C ILE A 475 20.63 -9.07 9.80
N LYS A 476 21.28 -10.23 9.68
CA LYS A 476 22.62 -10.33 9.06
C LYS A 476 22.54 -10.49 7.55
N ASP A 477 21.47 -11.12 7.04
CA ASP A 477 21.17 -11.24 5.62
C ASP A 477 19.66 -11.05 5.36
N ALA A 478 19.30 -10.15 4.43
CA ALA A 478 17.90 -9.93 4.01
C ALA A 478 17.24 -11.22 3.47
N LYS A 479 18.04 -12.18 2.99
CA LYS A 479 17.61 -13.49 2.48
C LYS A 479 17.21 -14.48 3.58
N GLU A 480 17.58 -14.22 4.84
CA GLU A 480 17.23 -15.03 6.02
C GLU A 480 15.82 -14.72 6.57
N GLY A 481 15.24 -13.58 6.16
CA GLY A 481 14.02 -13.00 6.74
C GLY A 481 12.69 -13.73 6.43
N TRP A 482 12.75 -15.02 6.09
CA TRP A 482 11.60 -15.91 5.84
C TRP A 482 11.55 -17.07 6.83
N SER A 483 11.58 -16.73 8.13
CA SER A 483 11.40 -17.71 9.19
C SER A 483 10.56 -17.14 10.32
N ASN A 484 9.25 -17.06 10.04
CA ASN A 484 8.13 -17.61 10.81
C ASN A 484 6.84 -16.87 10.43
#